data_AF-A0A954X4A1-F1
#
_entry.id   AF-A0A954X4A1-F1
#
_cell.length_a   1.000
_cell.length_b   1.000
_cell.length_c   1.000
_cell.angle_alpha   90.00
_cell.angle_beta   90.00
_cell.angle_gamma   90.00
#
_symmetry.space_group_name_H-M   'P 1'
#
loop_
_entity.id
_entity.type
_entity.pdbx_description
1 polymer ?
#
loop_
_entity_poly.entity_id
_entity_poly.type
_entity_poly.pdbx_seq_one_letter_code
_entity_poly.pdbx_strand_id
1 'polypeptide(L)'
;MRRVSTGLGFILLAVVAFSGCGGEDYGDRQAVRGNVTFKGSPLDQGTIQFTPKSGSTFGAAEIKNGQYEIPVEGGLSPGAYEVRVSSGDSAAPASDPLPGESGPPAKERIPEEYNSKTTLEFTVSADGDNTYNVEIP
;
A
#
# COMPACT_ATOMS: atom_id res chain seq x y z
N MET A 1 9.55 -26.40 -57.55
CA MET A 1 9.52 -27.66 -56.79
C MET A 1 10.92 -28.00 -56.35
N ARG A 2 11.17 -28.04 -55.03
CA ARG A 2 12.13 -28.90 -54.33
C ARG A 2 12.13 -28.49 -52.87
N ARG A 3 11.48 -29.31 -52.06
CA ARG A 3 11.52 -29.26 -50.61
C ARG A 3 12.92 -29.71 -50.18
N VAL A 4 13.53 -28.99 -49.24
CA VAL A 4 14.65 -29.51 -48.46
C VAL A 4 14.26 -29.37 -47.00
N SER A 5 13.82 -30.49 -46.44
CA SER A 5 13.81 -30.73 -44.99
C SER A 5 15.26 -30.94 -44.56
N THR A 6 15.66 -30.43 -43.38
CA THR A 6 16.43 -31.13 -42.32
C THR A 6 16.92 -30.13 -41.28
N GLY A 7 16.35 -30.22 -40.08
CA GLY A 7 17.11 -30.33 -38.82
C GLY A 7 17.64 -29.07 -38.14
N LEU A 8 17.60 -29.17 -36.81
CA LEU A 8 18.56 -28.61 -35.84
C LEU A 8 18.22 -27.23 -35.25
N GLY A 9 18.13 -27.19 -33.92
CA GLY A 9 18.50 -25.99 -33.17
C GLY A 9 17.46 -25.47 -32.18
N PHE A 10 17.43 -26.09 -31.00
CA PHE A 10 17.20 -25.43 -29.71
C PHE A 10 17.59 -23.94 -29.72
N ILE A 11 16.72 -23.06 -29.23
CA ILE A 11 17.06 -21.96 -28.31
C ILE A 11 15.75 -21.46 -27.70
N LEU A 12 15.49 -21.98 -26.51
CA LEU A 12 14.55 -21.42 -25.53
C LEU A 12 15.22 -20.13 -25.03
N LEU A 13 14.79 -18.97 -25.52
CA LEU A 13 15.29 -17.69 -25.03
C LEU A 13 14.58 -17.39 -23.69
N ALA A 14 15.07 -18.04 -22.64
CA ALA A 14 14.77 -17.69 -21.26
C ALA A 14 15.38 -16.31 -20.98
N VAL A 15 14.57 -15.26 -21.08
CA VAL A 15 14.92 -13.95 -20.56
C VAL A 15 14.87 -14.06 -19.04
N VAL A 16 16.03 -14.33 -18.45
CA VAL A 16 16.25 -14.25 -17.01
C VAL A 16 16.19 -12.77 -16.65
N ALA A 17 15.08 -12.35 -16.05
CA ALA A 17 14.95 -11.05 -15.42
C ALA A 17 15.84 -11.05 -14.16
N PHE A 18 17.08 -10.56 -14.31
CA PHE A 18 17.91 -10.15 -13.17
C PHE A 18 17.46 -8.75 -12.75
N SER A 19 16.40 -8.66 -11.95
CA SER A 19 16.13 -7.48 -11.12
C SER A 19 16.94 -7.60 -9.83
N GLY A 20 18.27 -7.47 -9.96
CA GLY A 20 19.15 -7.21 -8.82
C GLY A 20 19.09 -5.72 -8.50
N CYS A 21 18.15 -5.31 -7.66
CA CYS A 21 18.15 -3.96 -7.09
C CYS A 21 19.12 -3.97 -5.90
N GLY A 22 20.35 -3.50 -6.11
CA GLY A 22 21.23 -3.12 -5.02
C GLY A 22 20.64 -1.91 -4.32
N GLY A 23 20.25 -2.08 -3.06
CA GLY A 23 19.75 -1.03 -2.18
C GLY A 23 20.25 -1.32 -0.76
N GLU A 24 20.38 -0.25 0.03
CA GLU A 24 20.81 -0.28 1.43
C GLU A 24 20.13 -1.42 2.23
N ASP A 25 20.86 -2.05 3.15
CA ASP A 25 20.38 -3.21 3.93
C ASP A 25 19.26 -2.80 4.91
N TYR A 26 18.02 -2.71 4.42
CA TYR A 26 16.82 -2.50 5.24
C TYR A 26 16.26 -3.81 5.83
N GLY A 27 17.06 -4.88 5.80
CA GLY A 27 16.67 -6.21 6.25
C GLY A 27 15.67 -6.86 5.30
N ASP A 28 14.58 -7.41 5.86
CA ASP A 28 13.52 -8.07 5.12
C ASP A 28 12.38 -7.13 4.71
N ARG A 29 12.48 -5.82 5.03
CA ARG A 29 11.44 -4.83 4.79
C ARG A 29 11.12 -4.69 3.31
N GLN A 30 9.85 -4.50 3.03
CA GLN A 30 9.31 -4.35 1.69
C GLN A 30 8.58 -3.02 1.56
N ALA A 31 8.78 -2.35 0.42
CA ALA A 31 7.97 -1.20 0.06
C ALA A 31 6.52 -1.65 -0.18
N VAL A 32 5.56 -0.78 0.17
CA VAL A 32 4.12 -1.03 -0.04
C VAL A 32 3.49 0.20 -0.65
N ARG A 33 2.64 0.02 -1.65
CA ARG A 33 1.98 1.14 -2.34
C ARG A 33 0.58 0.77 -2.78
N GLY A 34 -0.19 1.76 -3.18
CA GLY A 34 -1.45 1.49 -3.87
C GLY A 34 -2.36 2.69 -3.95
N ASN A 35 -3.60 2.39 -4.35
CA ASN A 35 -4.63 3.36 -4.57
C ASN A 35 -5.82 3.19 -3.63
N VAL A 36 -6.40 4.30 -3.20
CA VAL A 36 -7.61 4.32 -2.37
C VAL A 36 -8.68 5.17 -3.05
N THR A 37 -9.86 4.60 -3.23
CA THR A 37 -11.04 5.31 -3.73
C THR A 37 -12.14 5.36 -2.67
N PHE A 38 -12.94 6.41 -2.71
CA PHE A 38 -14.12 6.60 -1.86
C PHE A 38 -15.27 7.11 -2.71
N LYS A 39 -16.41 6.43 -2.67
CA LYS A 39 -17.62 6.77 -3.45
C LYS A 39 -17.33 6.93 -4.95
N GLY A 40 -16.48 6.04 -5.48
CA GLY A 40 -16.07 6.03 -6.89
C GLY A 40 -15.09 7.13 -7.32
N SER A 41 -14.58 7.95 -6.39
CA SER A 41 -13.55 8.97 -6.67
C SER A 41 -12.26 8.67 -5.90
N PRO A 42 -11.08 9.09 -6.39
CA PRO A 42 -9.84 9.00 -5.62
C PRO A 42 -9.98 9.70 -4.26
N LEU A 43 -9.52 9.04 -3.19
CA LEU A 43 -9.58 9.62 -1.85
C LEU A 43 -8.67 10.85 -1.78
N ASP A 44 -9.24 12.05 -1.67
CA ASP A 44 -8.52 13.32 -1.68
C ASP A 44 -7.42 13.41 -0.62
N GLN A 45 -7.73 12.95 0.60
CA GLN A 45 -6.81 12.88 1.73
C GLN A 45 -7.18 11.75 2.68
N GLY A 46 -6.23 11.29 3.46
CA GLY A 46 -6.46 10.32 4.53
C GLY A 46 -5.15 9.69 5.00
N THR A 47 -5.27 8.64 5.79
CA THR A 47 -4.15 7.81 6.24
C THR A 47 -4.54 6.34 6.06
N ILE A 48 -3.60 5.56 5.55
CA ILE A 48 -3.68 4.10 5.57
C ILE A 48 -2.69 3.55 6.59
N GLN A 49 -3.12 2.54 7.33
CA GLN A 49 -2.35 1.91 8.39
C GLN A 49 -2.35 0.39 8.20
N PHE A 50 -1.17 -0.21 8.35
CA PHE A 50 -0.92 -1.64 8.31
C PHE A 50 -0.49 -2.10 9.71
N THR A 51 -1.37 -2.84 10.37
CA THR A 51 -1.12 -3.40 11.70
C THR A 51 -0.82 -4.89 11.55
N PRO A 52 0.36 -5.38 12.00
CA PRO A 52 0.73 -6.77 11.81
C PRO A 52 -0.19 -7.67 12.63
N LYS A 53 -0.69 -8.77 12.03
CA LYS A 53 -1.41 -9.82 12.75
C LYS A 53 -0.49 -10.66 13.63
N SER A 54 0.79 -10.70 13.27
CA SER A 54 1.87 -11.35 14.01
C SER A 54 3.16 -10.58 13.76
N GLY A 55 4.01 -10.43 14.77
CA GLY A 55 5.21 -9.60 14.72
C GLY A 55 5.01 -8.18 15.26
N SER A 56 5.89 -7.26 14.90
CA SER A 56 5.91 -5.91 15.48
C SER A 56 6.12 -4.78 14.46
N THR A 57 6.30 -5.09 13.18
CA THR A 57 6.51 -4.07 12.15
C THR A 57 5.17 -3.39 11.86
N PHE A 58 5.06 -2.11 12.18
CA PHE A 58 3.92 -1.28 11.86
C PHE A 58 4.28 -0.37 10.69
N GLY A 59 3.31 -0.06 9.83
CA GLY A 59 3.49 0.95 8.79
C GLY A 59 2.23 1.78 8.61
N ALA A 60 2.42 3.05 8.27
CA ALA A 60 1.35 3.94 7.89
C ALA A 60 1.85 4.90 6.82
N ALA A 61 0.94 5.33 5.95
CA ALA A 61 1.21 6.33 4.93
C ALA A 61 0.04 7.30 4.82
N GLU A 62 0.36 8.55 4.50
CA GLU A 62 -0.65 9.52 4.06
C GLU A 62 -1.17 9.11 2.68
N ILE A 63 -2.48 9.23 2.51
CA ILE A 63 -3.15 9.11 1.22
C ILE A 63 -3.31 10.52 0.67
N LYS A 64 -2.83 10.76 -0.55
CA LYS A 64 -2.99 12.03 -1.27
C LYS A 64 -3.48 11.74 -2.67
N ASN A 65 -4.63 12.32 -3.05
CA ASN A 65 -5.24 12.09 -4.37
C ASN A 65 -5.36 10.60 -4.72
N GLY A 66 -5.78 9.82 -3.74
CA GLY A 66 -6.03 8.39 -3.83
C GLY A 66 -4.77 7.55 -3.97
N GLN A 67 -3.59 8.07 -3.65
CA GLN A 67 -2.31 7.34 -3.73
C GLN A 67 -1.62 7.37 -2.37
N TYR A 68 -0.97 6.26 -2.03
CA TYR A 68 -0.10 6.15 -0.86
C TYR A 68 1.12 5.29 -1.19
N GLU A 69 2.22 5.53 -0.47
CA GLU A 69 3.45 4.77 -0.60
C GLU A 69 4.18 4.73 0.75
N ILE A 70 4.66 3.54 1.11
CA ILE A 70 5.59 3.29 2.20
C ILE A 70 6.89 2.82 1.53
N PRO A 71 7.95 3.64 1.49
CA PRO A 71 9.22 3.23 0.89
C PRO A 71 9.87 2.13 1.73
N VAL A 72 10.81 1.39 1.13
CA VAL A 72 11.49 0.25 1.77
C VAL A 72 12.13 0.61 3.12
N GLU A 73 12.59 1.85 3.29
CA GLU A 73 13.15 2.40 4.53
C GLU A 73 12.17 2.32 5.72
N GLY A 74 10.90 2.61 5.46
CA GLY A 74 9.79 2.49 6.40
C GLY A 74 8.94 1.24 6.16
N GLY A 75 9.44 0.34 5.32
CA GLY A 75 8.71 -0.79 4.77
C GLY A 75 8.27 -1.81 5.80
N LEU A 76 7.42 -2.72 5.34
CA LEU A 76 6.82 -3.76 6.16
C LEU A 76 7.60 -5.07 6.01
N SER A 77 7.79 -5.79 7.11
CA SER A 77 8.33 -7.15 7.03
C SER A 77 7.29 -8.10 6.39
N PRO A 78 7.69 -9.16 5.68
CA PRO A 78 6.77 -10.10 5.08
C PRO A 78 5.84 -10.73 6.12
N GLY A 79 4.55 -10.81 5.80
CA GLY A 79 3.53 -11.27 6.75
C GLY A 79 2.14 -10.72 6.49
N ALA A 80 1.18 -11.12 7.33
CA ALA A 80 -0.21 -10.69 7.23
C ALA A 80 -0.48 -9.47 8.10
N TYR A 81 -1.19 -8.50 7.54
CA TYR A 81 -1.55 -7.22 8.15
C TYR A 81 -3.05 -7.00 8.09
N GLU A 82 -3.59 -6.45 9.17
CA GLU A 82 -4.88 -5.78 9.18
C GLU A 82 -4.71 -4.35 8.67
N VAL A 83 -5.56 -3.94 7.72
CA VAL A 83 -5.45 -2.63 7.07
C VAL A 83 -6.57 -1.72 7.51
N ARG A 84 -6.25 -0.49 7.90
CA ARG A 84 -7.23 0.54 8.28
C ARG A 84 -7.04 1.77 7.41
N VAL A 85 -8.14 2.35 6.97
CA VAL A 85 -8.17 3.64 6.27
C VAL A 85 -8.96 4.63 7.11
N SER A 86 -8.40 5.81 7.31
CA SER A 86 -9.04 6.91 8.01
C SER A 86 -8.99 8.17 7.16
N SER A 87 -10.06 8.96 7.20
CA SER A 87 -10.02 10.32 6.72
C SER A 87 -11.00 11.18 7.52
N GLY A 88 -10.46 12.21 8.17
CA GLY A 88 -11.28 13.28 8.71
C GLY A 88 -11.99 14.06 7.61
N ASP A 89 -13.16 14.60 7.94
CA ASP A 89 -13.88 15.59 7.16
C ASP A 89 -13.19 16.94 7.32
N SER A 90 -12.41 17.34 6.31
CA SER A 90 -11.59 18.56 6.36
C SER A 90 -12.43 19.86 6.30
N ALA A 91 -13.75 19.74 6.22
CA ALA A 91 -14.69 20.84 6.35
C ALA A 91 -14.91 21.28 7.82
N ALA A 92 -14.38 20.55 8.80
CA ALA A 92 -14.32 21.04 10.17
C ALA A 92 -13.38 22.26 10.22
N PRO A 93 -13.85 23.46 10.61
CA PRO A 93 -12.97 24.61 10.73
C PRO A 93 -11.87 24.23 11.70
N ALA A 94 -10.61 24.37 11.26
CA ALA A 94 -9.48 24.50 12.16
C ALA A 94 -9.80 25.72 13.03
N SER A 95 -10.47 25.47 14.15
CA SER A 95 -10.67 26.47 15.18
C SER A 95 -9.26 26.79 15.61
N ASP A 96 -8.77 28.00 15.34
CA ASP A 96 -7.44 28.47 15.74
C ASP A 96 -7.23 28.04 17.18
N PRO A 97 -6.46 26.96 17.43
CA PRO A 97 -6.43 26.41 18.76
C PRO A 97 -5.64 27.42 19.59
N LEU A 98 -6.22 27.86 20.71
CA LEU A 98 -5.44 28.58 21.71
C LEU A 98 -4.21 27.73 22.05
N PRO A 99 -3.03 28.33 22.31
CA PRO A 99 -1.83 27.57 22.68
C PRO A 99 -2.14 26.63 23.86
N GLY A 100 -2.24 25.33 23.58
CA GLY A 100 -2.56 24.30 24.57
C GLY A 100 -3.89 23.54 24.37
N GLU A 101 -4.76 23.96 23.45
CA GLU A 101 -5.96 23.21 23.06
C GLU A 101 -5.75 22.60 21.68
N SER A 102 -6.17 21.35 21.48
CA SER A 102 -6.34 20.80 20.12
C SER A 102 -7.81 21.00 19.76
N GLY A 103 -8.09 21.57 18.59
CA GLY A 103 -9.46 21.67 18.08
C GLY A 103 -10.15 20.30 18.07
N PRO A 104 -11.50 20.25 18.03
CA PRO A 104 -12.22 18.98 17.99
C PRO A 104 -11.73 18.14 16.80
N PRO A 105 -11.54 16.82 16.98
CA PRO A 105 -11.06 15.97 15.90
C PRO A 105 -12.02 16.05 14.71
N ALA A 106 -11.46 16.08 13.50
CA ALA A 106 -12.25 16.03 12.28
C ALA A 106 -13.15 14.77 12.29
N LYS A 107 -14.39 14.93 11.82
CA LYS A 107 -15.35 13.83 11.81
C LYS A 107 -14.87 12.75 10.83
N GLU A 108 -14.77 11.50 11.27
CA GLU A 108 -14.41 10.38 10.39
C GLU A 108 -15.50 10.21 9.31
N ARG A 109 -15.08 10.12 8.04
CA ARG A 109 -15.98 9.91 6.89
C ARG A 109 -15.86 8.53 6.28
N ILE A 110 -14.85 7.75 6.66
CA ILE A 110 -14.67 6.37 6.23
C ILE A 110 -15.58 5.45 7.05
N PRO A 111 -16.34 4.53 6.41
CA PRO A 111 -17.16 3.56 7.14
C PRO A 111 -16.33 2.71 8.12
N GLU A 112 -16.93 2.31 9.24
CA GLU A 112 -16.23 1.55 10.28
C GLU A 112 -15.63 0.22 9.76
N GLU A 113 -16.24 -0.39 8.75
CA GLU A 113 -15.81 -1.64 8.09
C GLU A 113 -14.47 -1.51 7.34
N TYR A 114 -13.97 -0.29 7.12
CA TYR A 114 -12.69 0.01 6.51
C TYR A 114 -11.74 0.71 7.51
N ASN A 115 -12.21 0.97 8.74
CA ASN A 115 -11.51 1.72 9.78
C ASN A 115 -11.52 0.94 11.12
N SER A 116 -12.39 1.30 12.05
CA SER A 116 -12.36 0.84 13.44
C SER A 116 -12.79 -0.62 13.61
N LYS A 117 -13.58 -1.14 12.67
CA LYS A 117 -14.03 -2.54 12.57
C LYS A 117 -13.60 -3.13 11.24
N THR A 118 -12.41 -2.77 10.79
CA THR A 118 -11.90 -3.22 9.49
C THR A 118 -11.89 -4.74 9.38
N THR A 119 -12.18 -5.23 8.18
CA THR A 119 -11.93 -6.62 7.78
C THR A 119 -10.93 -6.72 6.65
N LEU A 120 -10.30 -5.59 6.29
CA LEU A 120 -9.31 -5.52 5.24
C LEU A 120 -8.03 -6.21 5.69
N GLU A 121 -7.53 -7.10 4.84
CA GLU A 121 -6.29 -7.83 5.07
C GLU A 121 -5.37 -7.68 3.88
N PHE A 122 -4.08 -7.57 4.17
CA PHE A 122 -3.04 -7.52 3.17
C PHE A 122 -1.85 -8.38 3.60
N THR A 123 -1.30 -9.14 2.66
CA THR A 123 -0.11 -9.97 2.89
C THR A 123 1.06 -9.38 2.13
N VAL A 124 2.10 -8.98 2.86
CA VAL A 124 3.36 -8.52 2.31
C VAL A 124 4.23 -9.73 1.98
N SER A 125 4.72 -9.80 0.74
CA SER A 125 5.61 -10.84 0.24
C SER A 125 7.03 -10.31 0.07
N ALA A 126 8.05 -11.14 0.34
CA ALA A 126 9.46 -10.77 0.16
C ALA A 126 9.86 -10.53 -1.30
N ASP A 127 9.14 -11.12 -2.25
CA ASP A 127 9.46 -11.11 -3.68
C ASP A 127 8.37 -10.45 -4.54
N GLY A 128 7.41 -9.76 -3.91
CA GLY A 128 6.24 -9.18 -4.60
C GLY A 128 6.30 -7.66 -4.74
N ASP A 129 5.57 -7.11 -5.71
CA ASP A 129 5.38 -5.66 -5.89
C ASP A 129 4.59 -4.98 -4.76
N ASN A 130 4.04 -5.78 -3.84
CA ASN A 130 3.30 -5.37 -2.64
C ASN A 130 2.37 -4.15 -2.87
N THR A 131 1.54 -4.27 -3.90
CA THR A 131 0.58 -3.24 -4.27
C THR A 131 -0.82 -3.60 -3.75
N TYR A 132 -1.44 -2.73 -2.97
CA TYR A 132 -2.74 -2.96 -2.35
C TYR A 132 -3.71 -1.81 -2.63
N ASN A 133 -4.75 -2.08 -3.42
CA ASN A 133 -5.78 -1.10 -3.75
C ASN A 133 -7.01 -1.30 -2.88
N VAL A 134 -7.61 -0.21 -2.42
CA VAL A 134 -8.80 -0.22 -1.55
C VAL A 134 -9.91 0.59 -2.22
N GLU A 135 -11.07 -0.02 -2.37
CA GLU A 135 -12.26 0.64 -2.87
C GLU A 135 -13.27 0.76 -1.74
N ILE A 136 -13.59 2.01 -1.37
CA ILE A 136 -14.52 2.32 -0.29
C ILE A 136 -15.82 2.84 -0.93
N PRO A 137 -16.98 2.23 -0.63
CA PRO A 137 -18.26 2.60 -1.25
C PRO A 137 -18.76 4.00 -0.88
#